data_AF-A0A8J5K211-F1
#
_entry.id   AF-A0A8J5K211-F1
#
_cell.length_a   1.000
_cell.length_b   1.000
_cell.length_c   1.000
_cell.angle_alpha   90.00
_cell.angle_beta   90.00
_cell.angle_gamma   90.00
#
_symmetry.space_group_name_H-M   'P 1'
#
loop_
_entity.id
_entity.type
_entity.pdbx_description
1 polymer ?
#
loop_
_entity_poly.entity_id
_entity_poly.type
_entity_poly.pdbx_seq_one_letter_code
_entity_poly.pdbx_strand_id
1 'polypeptide(L)'
;MNFLSQSKASLNITVTSTPCTPPLVYLKENATEFFESLKVQRSQILRVESVCKLDCNQTLITVKHWKGVGIDPGWGTEIANSEVDMSGWDCRNKSILFIPPLTLEYGIYRFTYFVNIT
;
A
#
# COMPACT_ATOMS: atom_id res chain seq x y z
N MET A 1 30.96 -6.52 -30.58
CA MET A 1 29.93 -7.49 -30.13
C MET A 1 28.68 -6.69 -29.78
N ASN A 2 27.58 -6.86 -30.51
CA ASN A 2 26.33 -6.13 -30.27
C ASN A 2 25.34 -7.05 -29.54
N PHE A 3 24.99 -6.70 -28.30
CA PHE A 3 23.93 -7.39 -27.57
C PHE A 3 22.59 -6.73 -27.91
N LEU A 4 21.76 -7.43 -28.69
CA LEU A 4 20.36 -7.08 -28.87
C LEU A 4 19.62 -7.40 -27.55
N SER A 5 19.43 -6.38 -26.72
CA SER A 5 18.61 -6.48 -25.51
C SER A 5 17.14 -6.56 -25.90
N GLN A 6 16.53 -7.74 -25.79
CA GLN A 6 15.08 -7.92 -25.92
C GLN A 6 14.45 -7.87 -24.52
N SER A 7 13.82 -6.75 -24.18
CA SER A 7 12.98 -6.65 -22.98
C SER A 7 11.57 -7.15 -23.31
N LYS A 8 11.09 -8.14 -22.56
CA LYS A 8 9.70 -8.63 -22.64
C LYS A 8 8.93 -8.01 -21.49
N ALA A 9 7.84 -7.31 -21.79
CA ALA A 9 6.88 -6.84 -20.81
C ALA A 9 5.56 -7.56 -21.08
N SER A 10 5.05 -8.28 -20.08
CA SER A 10 3.73 -8.90 -20.13
C SER A 10 2.74 -8.05 -19.36
N LEU A 11 1.65 -7.66 -20.03
CA LEU A 11 0.50 -6.99 -19.42
C LEU A 11 -0.63 -8.00 -19.27
N ASN A 12 -0.99 -8.33 -18.03
CA ASN A 12 -2.14 -9.19 -17.75
C ASN A 12 -3.41 -8.33 -17.78
N ILE A 13 -4.25 -8.54 -18.79
CA ILE A 13 -5.56 -7.88 -18.90
C ILE A 13 -6.63 -8.90 -18.53
N THR A 14 -7.43 -8.59 -17.51
CA THR A 14 -8.60 -9.40 -17.15
C THR A 14 -9.84 -8.70 -17.68
N VAL A 15 -10.55 -9.35 -18.61
CA VAL A 15 -11.83 -8.86 -19.13
C VAL A 15 -12.94 -9.45 -18.27
N THR A 16 -13.58 -8.61 -17.45
CA THR A 16 -14.69 -9.02 -16.58
C THR A 16 -16.03 -8.66 -17.23
N SER A 17 -17.02 -9.54 -17.13
CA SER A 17 -18.40 -9.27 -17.57
C SER A 17 -19.21 -8.45 -16.55
N THR A 18 -18.62 -8.14 -15.39
CA THR A 18 -19.23 -7.34 -14.33
C THR A 18 -19.32 -5.89 -14.77
N PRO A 19 -20.50 -5.23 -14.66
CA PRO A 19 -20.71 -3.83 -15.04
C PRO A 19 -20.13 -2.87 -13.98
N CYS A 20 -18.93 -3.16 -13.47
CA CYS A 20 -18.25 -2.37 -12.47
C CYS A 20 -17.01 -1.73 -13.08
N THR A 21 -16.75 -0.48 -12.71
CA THR A 21 -15.44 0.13 -12.97
C THR A 21 -14.40 -0.42 -12.01
N PRO A 22 -13.11 -0.52 -12.42
CA PRO A 22 -12.04 -0.79 -11.47
C PRO A 22 -12.08 0.23 -10.31
N PRO A 23 -11.87 -0.21 -9.06
CA PRO A 23 -11.91 0.69 -7.92
C PRO A 23 -10.81 1.74 -8.02
N LEU A 24 -11.18 3.00 -7.79
CA LEU A 24 -10.23 4.10 -7.65
C LEU A 24 -9.83 4.20 -6.18
N VAL A 25 -8.55 3.96 -5.90
CA VAL A 25 -7.97 4.04 -4.55
C VAL A 25 -7.13 5.29 -4.43
N TYR A 26 -7.36 6.05 -3.37
CA TYR A 26 -6.64 7.28 -3.06
C TYR A 26 -6.14 7.24 -1.61
N LEU A 27 -4.89 7.65 -1.41
CA LEU A 27 -4.30 7.89 -0.09
C LEU A 27 -4.06 9.39 0.05
N LYS A 28 -4.55 9.98 1.13
CA LYS A 28 -4.45 11.43 1.36
C LYS A 28 -3.00 11.90 1.49
N GLU A 29 -2.17 11.08 2.11
CA GLU A 29 -0.73 11.28 2.25
C GLU A 29 -0.05 10.14 1.49
N ASN A 30 0.18 10.34 0.19
CA ASN A 30 0.90 9.39 -0.65
C ASN A 30 2.32 9.89 -0.93
N ALA A 31 3.28 8.98 -0.84
CA ALA A 31 4.61 9.17 -1.40
C ALA A 31 4.76 8.10 -2.48
N THR A 32 4.96 8.51 -3.73
CA THR A 32 5.22 7.60 -4.85
C THR A 32 6.67 7.12 -4.86
N GLU A 33 7.57 7.93 -4.32
CA GLU A 33 9.00 7.70 -4.30
C GLU A 33 9.50 7.51 -2.87
N PHE A 34 10.43 6.56 -2.65
CA PHE A 34 10.93 6.25 -1.30
C PHE A 34 11.75 7.40 -0.68
N PHE A 35 12.41 8.20 -1.52
CA PHE A 35 13.20 9.36 -1.10
C PHE A 35 12.35 10.59 -0.76
N GLU A 36 11.06 10.58 -1.12
CA GLU A 36 10.07 11.61 -0.75
C GLU A 36 9.12 11.12 0.35
N SER A 37 9.62 10.28 1.26
CA SER A 37 8.83 9.78 2.38
C SER A 37 8.36 10.90 3.31
N LEU A 38 7.15 10.73 3.85
CA LEU A 38 6.61 11.61 4.88
C LEU A 38 7.48 11.51 6.15
N LYS A 39 7.98 12.65 6.60
CA LYS A 39 8.78 12.74 7.84
C LYS A 39 7.86 12.92 9.04
N VAL A 40 7.76 11.88 9.87
CA VAL A 40 6.96 11.91 11.11
C VAL A 40 7.86 11.64 12.31
N GLN A 41 7.65 12.39 13.40
CA GLN A 41 8.38 12.12 14.63
C GLN A 41 7.86 10.84 15.28
N ARG A 42 8.75 9.96 15.75
CA ARG A 42 8.38 8.69 16.38
C ARG A 42 7.46 8.84 17.60
N SER A 43 7.50 10.00 18.26
CA SER A 43 6.63 10.38 19.38
C SER A 43 5.21 10.79 18.96
N GLN A 44 4.97 11.00 17.67
CA GLN A 44 3.68 11.39 17.14
C GLN A 44 2.92 10.19 16.59
N ILE A 45 1.60 10.31 16.59
CA ILE A 45 0.71 9.36 15.94
C ILE A 45 0.86 9.54 14.43
N LEU A 46 1.01 8.44 13.70
CA LEU A 46 0.84 8.44 12.24
C LEU A 46 -0.59 8.00 11.91
N ARG A 47 -1.29 8.81 11.12
CA ARG A 47 -2.66 8.53 10.68
C ARG A 47 -2.80 8.78 9.19
N VAL A 48 -3.07 7.73 8.41
CA VAL A 48 -3.27 7.83 6.96
C VAL A 48 -4.71 7.47 6.61
N GLU A 49 -5.38 8.35 5.89
CA GLU A 49 -6.74 8.14 5.39
C GLU A 49 -6.69 7.58 3.96
N SER A 50 -7.41 6.49 3.74
CA SER A 50 -7.64 5.92 2.41
C SER A 50 -9.09 6.07 1.99
N VAL A 51 -9.28 6.35 0.70
CA VAL A 51 -10.60 6.41 0.06
C VAL A 51 -10.61 5.40 -1.08
N CYS A 52 -11.67 4.61 -1.17
CA CYS A 52 -11.93 3.73 -2.29
C CYS A 52 -13.27 4.12 -2.91
N LYS A 53 -13.26 4.55 -4.17
CA LYS A 53 -14.47 4.83 -4.93
C LYS A 53 -14.71 3.68 -5.90
N LEU A 54 -15.88 3.07 -5.79
CA LEU A 54 -16.33 2.00 -6.67
C LEU A 54 -17.65 2.42 -7.30
N ASP A 55 -17.69 2.49 -8.61
CA ASP A 55 -18.92 2.70 -9.36
C ASP A 55 -19.36 1.34 -9.92
N CYS A 56 -20.37 0.74 -9.29
CA CYS A 56 -20.98 -0.50 -9.73
C CYS A 56 -22.48 -0.54 -9.37
N ASN A 57 -23.27 -1.18 -10.23
CA ASN A 57 -24.71 -1.39 -10.01
C ASN A 57 -25.05 -2.67 -9.24
N GLN A 58 -24.03 -3.38 -8.71
CA GLN A 58 -24.18 -4.63 -7.96
C GLN A 58 -23.72 -4.46 -6.51
N THR A 59 -24.23 -5.31 -5.64
CA THR A 59 -23.72 -5.44 -4.27
C THR A 59 -22.45 -6.29 -4.31
N LEU A 60 -21.37 -5.77 -3.74
CA LEU A 60 -20.06 -6.40 -3.75
C LEU A 60 -19.51 -6.50 -2.32
N ILE A 61 -18.71 -7.53 -2.08
CA ILE A 61 -17.99 -7.67 -0.81
C ILE A 61 -16.63 -7.01 -0.99
N THR A 62 -16.29 -6.10 -0.09
CA THR A 62 -14.98 -5.42 -0.10
C THR A 62 -14.16 -5.86 1.11
N VAL A 63 -12.97 -6.41 0.85
CA VAL A 63 -12.01 -6.79 1.88
C VAL A 63 -10.84 -5.83 1.81
N LYS A 64 -10.60 -5.12 2.90
CA LYS A 64 -9.55 -4.12 3.03
C LYS A 64 -8.47 -4.64 3.95
N HIS A 65 -7.21 -4.39 3.61
CA HIS A 65 -6.12 -4.65 4.55
C HIS A 65 -4.90 -3.75 4.31
N TRP A 66 -4.11 -3.57 5.35
CA TRP A 66 -2.82 -2.89 5.30
C TRP A 66 -1.67 -3.88 5.46
N LYS A 67 -0.56 -3.61 4.75
CA LYS A 67 0.73 -4.27 4.96
C LYS A 67 1.81 -3.21 5.15
N GLY A 68 2.64 -3.37 6.17
CA GLY A 68 3.82 -2.52 6.40
C GLY A 68 5.11 -3.31 6.18
N VAL A 69 6.09 -2.70 5.52
CA VAL A 69 7.44 -3.25 5.33
C VAL A 69 8.49 -2.17 5.55
N GLY A 70 9.66 -2.53 6.08
CA GLY A 70 10.83 -1.66 6.14
C GLY A 70 11.48 -1.51 4.77
N ILE A 71 12.00 -0.31 4.49
CA ILE A 71 12.66 0.04 3.24
C ILE A 71 14.11 0.41 3.50
N ASP A 72 15.01 -0.14 2.70
CA ASP A 72 16.42 0.22 2.70
C ASP A 72 16.57 1.67 2.21
N PRO A 73 17.16 2.57 3.01
CA PRO A 73 17.25 3.98 2.67
C PRO A 73 18.22 4.29 1.52
N GLY A 74 19.17 3.40 1.22
CA GLY A 74 20.13 3.57 0.13
C GLY A 74 19.62 3.08 -1.21
N TRP A 75 18.82 2.01 -1.23
CA TRP A 75 18.41 1.34 -2.46
C TRP A 75 16.90 1.36 -2.73
N GLY A 76 16.08 1.77 -1.74
CA GLY A 76 14.62 1.78 -1.86
C GLY A 76 13.99 0.38 -1.92
N THR A 77 14.77 -0.66 -1.66
CA THR A 77 14.32 -2.06 -1.67
C THR A 77 13.68 -2.45 -0.34
N GLU A 78 12.77 -3.44 -0.36
CA GLU A 78 12.22 -4.00 0.87
C GLU A 78 13.31 -4.74 1.64
N ILE A 79 13.44 -4.44 2.93
CA ILE A 79 14.36 -5.16 3.81
C ILE A 79 13.76 -6.54 4.08
N ALA A 80 14.52 -7.60 3.86
CA ALA A 80 14.05 -8.96 4.12
C ALA A 80 13.65 -9.13 5.60
N ASN A 81 12.51 -9.78 5.85
CA ASN A 81 11.94 -10.02 7.20
C ASN A 81 11.61 -8.75 8.01
N SER A 82 11.47 -7.58 7.36
CA SER A 82 11.10 -6.32 8.01
C SER A 82 9.59 -6.05 8.00
N GLU A 83 8.78 -7.11 7.95
CA GLU A 83 7.33 -6.97 7.99
C GLU A 83 6.90 -6.38 9.33
N VAL A 84 6.10 -5.32 9.28
CA VAL A 84 5.56 -4.68 10.48
C VAL A 84 4.49 -5.60 11.05
N ASP A 85 4.68 -6.06 12.29
CA ASP A 85 3.65 -6.81 12.98
C ASP A 85 2.49 -5.86 13.36
N MET A 86 1.41 -5.99 12.59
CA MET A 86 0.14 -5.28 12.81
C MET A 86 -0.89 -6.20 13.48
N SER A 87 -0.47 -7.36 14.01
CA SER A 87 -1.37 -8.24 14.75
C SER A 87 -1.84 -7.52 16.02
N GLY A 88 -3.16 -7.47 16.20
CA GLY A 88 -3.79 -6.70 17.29
C GLY A 88 -4.10 -5.24 16.96
N TRP A 89 -3.71 -4.70 15.80
CA TRP A 89 -4.11 -3.35 15.39
C TRP A 89 -5.48 -3.39 14.72
N ASP A 90 -6.49 -2.81 15.38
CA ASP A 90 -7.87 -2.72 14.87
C ASP A 90 -7.97 -1.96 13.52
N CYS A 91 -6.98 -1.13 13.20
CA CYS A 91 -6.91 -0.42 11.93
C CYS A 91 -6.51 -1.30 10.73
N ARG A 92 -6.00 -2.52 10.96
CA ARG A 92 -5.45 -3.38 9.89
C ARG A 92 -6.43 -3.62 8.75
N ASN A 93 -7.72 -3.77 9.05
CA ASN A 93 -8.77 -4.06 8.07
C ASN A 93 -9.69 -2.84 7.82
N LYS A 94 -9.24 -1.63 8.17
CA LYS A 94 -10.01 -0.39 8.04
C LYS A 94 -9.41 0.52 6.98
N SER A 95 -10.19 1.51 6.55
CA SER A 95 -9.74 2.53 5.59
C SER A 95 -8.84 3.59 6.21
N ILE A 96 -8.64 3.56 7.53
CA ILE A 96 -7.71 4.46 8.22
C ILE A 96 -6.60 3.59 8.78
N LEU A 97 -5.36 3.87 8.40
CA LEU A 97 -4.18 3.35 9.08
C LEU A 97 -3.90 4.22 10.30
N PHE A 98 -3.73 3.60 11.45
CA PHE A 98 -3.36 4.28 12.69
C PHE A 98 -2.17 3.56 13.29
N ILE A 99 -1.05 4.27 13.42
CA ILE A 99 0.16 3.75 14.05
C ILE A 99 0.37 4.49 15.37
N PRO A 100 0.29 3.80 16.51
CA PRO A 100 0.55 4.42 17.80
C PRO A 100 2.00 4.90 17.92
N PRO A 101 2.27 5.94 18.74
CA PRO A 101 3.63 6.41 18.98
C PRO A 101 4.54 5.30 19.49
N LEU A 102 5.83 5.40 19.17
CA LEU A 102 6.90 4.50 19.64
C LEU A 102 6.81 3.03 19.22
N THR A 103 5.80 2.64 18.42
CA THR A 103 5.62 1.24 17.96
C THR A 103 6.64 0.82 16.91
N LEU A 104 7.02 1.73 16.01
CA LEU A 104 8.03 1.48 14.99
C LEU A 104 9.42 1.89 15.50
N GLU A 105 10.45 1.19 15.01
CA GLU A 105 11.84 1.64 15.15
C GLU A 105 12.13 2.81 14.21
N TYR A 106 13.32 3.41 14.33
CA TYR A 106 13.73 4.47 13.42
C TYR A 106 14.07 3.89 12.04
N GLY A 107 13.47 4.43 10.98
CA GLY A 107 13.73 3.97 9.62
C GLY A 107 12.72 4.50 8.62
N ILE A 108 12.79 3.99 7.39
CA ILE A 108 11.82 4.24 6.33
C ILE A 108 10.91 3.02 6.23
N TYR A 109 9.62 3.26 6.19
CA TYR A 109 8.60 2.21 6.05
C TYR A 109 7.69 2.52 4.89
N ARG A 110 7.24 1.46 4.20
CA ARG A 110 6.18 1.53 3.20
C ARG A 110 4.96 0.80 3.73
N PHE A 111 3.85 1.54 3.79
CA PHE A 111 2.54 0.98 4.09
C PHE A 111 1.69 0.93 2.84
N THR A 112 1.29 -0.27 2.45
CA THR A 112 0.47 -0.53 1.27
C THR A 112 -0.95 -0.85 1.69
N TYR A 113 -1.91 -0.15 1.11
CA TYR A 113 -3.33 -0.41 1.28
C TYR A 113 -3.86 -1.27 0.15
N PHE A 114 -4.51 -2.38 0.50
CA PHE A 114 -5.09 -3.32 -0.43
C PHE A 114 -6.60 -3.33 -0.31
N VAL A 115 -7.28 -3.35 -1.45
CA VAL A 115 -8.73 -3.50 -1.55
C VAL A 115 -9.02 -4.62 -2.53
N ASN A 116 -9.61 -5.70 -2.02
CA ASN A 116 -10.11 -6.80 -2.83
C ASN A 116 -11.63 -6.70 -2.91
N ILE A 117 -12.16 -6.86 -4.11
CA ILE A 117 -13.59 -6.75 -4.40
C ILE A 117 -14.04 -8.04 -5.07
N THR A 118 -15.07 -8.66 -4.52
CA THR A 118 -15.64 -9.94 -4.98
C THR A 118 -17.15 -9.84 -5.08
#